data_AF-A0A834HLF8-F1
#
_entry.id   AF-A0A834HLF8-F1
#
_cell.length_a   1.000
_cell.length_b   1.000
_cell.length_c   1.000
_cell.angle_alpha   90.00
_cell.angle_beta   90.00
_cell.angle_gamma   90.00
#
_symmetry.space_group_name_H-M   'P 1'
#
loop_
_entity.id
_entity.type
_entity.pdbx_description
1 polymer ?
#
loop_
_entity_poly.entity_id
_entity_poly.type
_entity_poly.pdbx_seq_one_letter_code
_entity_poly.pdbx_strand_id
1 'polypeptide(L)'
;LGAVHDGSPPPSYLGGPGAEKCQWTDGFIMSDLRHTERGFRWSPCSVSSFHHFLNGDTATCLYNAPHEDESLPRVLPGKLLSLDAQCKRDRGTSACFVSQ
;
A
#
# COMPACT_ATOMS: atom_id res chain seq x y z
N LEU A 1 -5.19 5.93 -7.64
CA LEU A 1 -4.03 6.76 -8.04
C LEU A 1 -3.26 6.17 -9.24
N GLY A 2 -3.88 5.34 -10.10
CA GLY A 2 -3.27 4.86 -11.35
C GLY A 2 -2.14 3.81 -11.23
N ALA A 3 -1.75 3.38 -10.04
CA ALA A 3 -0.77 2.30 -9.87
C ALA A 3 -1.41 0.93 -10.14
N VAL A 4 -0.77 0.13 -11.00
CA VAL A 4 -1.09 -1.29 -11.21
C VAL A 4 -0.17 -2.15 -10.35
N HIS A 5 -0.43 -3.46 -10.32
CA HIS A 5 0.50 -4.42 -9.73
C HIS A 5 1.88 -4.34 -10.42
N ASP A 6 2.96 -4.44 -9.64
CA ASP A 6 4.31 -4.48 -10.20
C ASP A 6 4.44 -5.63 -11.20
N GLY A 7 5.06 -5.37 -12.35
CA GLY A 7 5.18 -6.30 -13.47
C GLY A 7 3.99 -6.27 -14.44
N SER A 8 2.94 -5.49 -14.16
CA SER A 8 1.76 -5.40 -15.04
C SER A 8 1.87 -4.24 -16.05
N PRO A 9 1.28 -4.39 -17.26
CA PRO A 9 1.16 -3.30 -18.23
C PRO A 9 0.15 -2.23 -17.75
N PRO A 10 0.17 -1.03 -18.35
CA PRO A 10 -0.87 -0.03 -18.07
C PRO A 10 -2.26 -0.54 -18.48
N PRO A 11 -3.34 -0.19 -17.75
CA PRO A 11 -4.69 -0.55 -18.15
C PRO A 11 -5.08 0.21 -19.42
N SER A 12 -5.65 -0.48 -20.40
CA SER A 12 -6.00 0.10 -21.72
C SER A 12 -6.94 1.31 -21.65
N TYR A 13 -7.82 1.37 -20.65
CA TYR A 13 -8.81 2.43 -20.46
C TYR A 13 -8.28 3.64 -19.67
N LEU A 14 -7.19 3.49 -18.90
CA LEU A 14 -6.64 4.54 -18.05
C LEU A 14 -5.31 5.08 -18.60
N GLY A 15 -4.58 4.27 -19.39
CA GLY A 15 -3.25 4.59 -19.86
C GLY A 15 -2.22 4.64 -18.74
N GLY A 16 -1.21 5.50 -18.89
CA GLY A 16 -0.16 5.72 -17.90
C GLY A 16 1.08 4.83 -18.10
N PRO A 17 2.04 4.90 -17.16
CA PRO A 17 3.36 4.30 -17.34
C PRO A 17 3.39 2.77 -17.13
N GLY A 18 2.34 2.19 -16.53
CA GLY A 18 2.33 0.78 -16.11
C GLY A 18 3.41 0.48 -15.08
N ALA A 19 3.72 -0.81 -14.89
CA ALA A 19 4.74 -1.26 -13.96
C ALA A 19 5.61 -2.42 -14.48
N GLU A 20 5.65 -2.66 -15.79
CA GLU A 20 6.42 -3.75 -16.42
C GLU A 20 7.93 -3.70 -16.09
N LYS A 21 8.46 -2.52 -15.78
CA LYS A 21 9.88 -2.33 -15.38
C LYS A 21 10.18 -2.68 -13.93
N CYS A 22 9.16 -2.80 -13.07
CA CYS A 22 9.32 -3.16 -11.67
C CYS A 22 8.90 -4.61 -11.51
N GLN A 23 9.77 -5.48 -11.01
CA GLN A 23 9.45 -6.91 -10.97
C GLN A 23 8.48 -7.20 -9.81
N TRP A 24 7.49 -8.05 -10.05
CA TRP A 24 6.61 -8.56 -8.99
C TRP A 24 7.38 -9.16 -7.81
N THR A 25 8.50 -9.83 -8.10
CA THR A 25 9.42 -10.46 -7.15
C THR A 25 10.28 -9.49 -6.35
N ASP A 26 10.31 -8.19 -6.70
CA ASP A 26 11.01 -7.19 -5.89
C ASP A 26 10.33 -6.97 -4.53
N GLY A 27 9.06 -7.37 -4.40
CA GLY A 27 8.34 -7.43 -3.12
C GLY A 27 7.93 -6.07 -2.56
N PHE A 28 7.74 -5.07 -3.42
CA PHE A 28 7.16 -3.79 -3.02
C PHE A 28 5.65 -3.93 -2.71
N ILE A 29 5.04 -2.91 -2.11
CA ILE A 29 3.66 -2.97 -1.59
C ILE A 29 2.59 -3.32 -2.64
N MET A 30 2.85 -3.06 -3.93
CA MET A 30 1.98 -3.40 -5.06
C MET A 30 2.24 -4.82 -5.62
N SER A 31 2.83 -5.70 -4.81
CA SER A 31 2.91 -7.14 -5.04
C SER A 31 2.43 -7.93 -3.81
N ASP A 32 2.03 -9.18 -4.02
CA ASP A 32 1.68 -10.07 -2.90
C ASP A 32 2.92 -10.62 -2.17
N LEU A 33 4.12 -10.44 -2.72
CA LEU A 33 5.40 -10.94 -2.18
C LEU A 33 6.06 -9.94 -1.22
N ARG A 34 5.24 -9.33 -0.36
CA ARG A 34 5.61 -8.25 0.56
C ARG A 34 6.23 -8.73 1.88
N HIS A 35 7.12 -9.72 1.81
CA HIS A 35 7.68 -10.41 2.99
C HIS A 35 8.91 -9.72 3.61
N THR A 36 9.36 -8.59 3.04
CA THR A 36 10.53 -7.84 3.49
C THR A 36 10.15 -6.39 3.80
N GLU A 37 11.12 -5.57 4.23
CA GLU A 37 10.92 -4.13 4.41
C GLU A 37 10.39 -3.41 3.16
N ARG A 38 10.65 -3.94 1.96
CA ARG A 38 10.12 -3.38 0.71
C ARG A 38 8.60 -3.48 0.64
N GLY A 39 8.00 -4.46 1.32
CA GLY A 39 6.56 -4.62 1.42
C GLY A 39 5.83 -3.42 2.05
N PHE A 40 6.58 -2.55 2.73
CA PHE A 40 6.09 -1.29 3.31
C PHE A 40 6.44 -0.06 2.46
N ARG A 41 6.95 -0.24 1.23
CA ARG A 41 7.41 0.83 0.34
C ARG A 41 6.76 0.70 -1.03
N TRP A 42 6.62 1.85 -1.70
CA TRP A 42 6.20 1.92 -3.09
C TRP A 42 7.38 1.62 -4.04
N SER A 43 7.12 0.89 -5.12
CA SER A 43 8.09 0.75 -6.21
C SER A 43 8.25 2.07 -6.98
N PRO A 44 9.36 2.28 -7.71
CA PRO A 44 9.50 3.43 -8.60
C PRO A 44 8.38 3.53 -9.64
N CYS A 45 7.83 2.39 -10.09
CA CYS A 45 6.70 2.36 -11.03
C CYS A 45 5.41 2.86 -10.37
N SER A 46 5.12 2.42 -9.15
CA SER A 46 3.97 2.93 -8.38
C SER A 46 4.05 4.45 -8.21
N VAL A 47 5.23 4.97 -7.86
CA VAL A 47 5.47 6.42 -7.73
C VAL A 47 5.26 7.15 -9.06
N SER A 48 5.75 6.60 -10.17
CA SER A 48 5.52 7.16 -11.52
C SER A 48 4.03 7.23 -11.87
N SER A 49 3.28 6.16 -11.58
CA SER A 49 1.83 6.15 -11.75
C SER A 49 1.12 7.20 -10.91
N PHE A 50 1.57 7.44 -9.67
CA PHE A 50 1.01 8.50 -8.82
C PHE A 50 1.24 9.88 -9.43
N HIS A 51 2.45 10.16 -9.90
CA HIS A 51 2.74 11.42 -10.61
C HIS A 51 1.88 11.58 -11.86
N HIS A 52 1.75 10.53 -12.67
CA HIS A 52 0.91 10.56 -13.85
C HIS A 52 -0.56 10.85 -13.50
N PHE A 53 -1.11 10.17 -12.49
CA PHE A 53 -2.49 10.36 -12.06
C PHE A 53 -2.72 11.77 -11.50
N LEU A 54 -1.85 12.25 -10.60
CA LEU A 54 -2.00 13.57 -9.97
C LEU A 54 -1.85 14.71 -11.00
N ASN A 55 -1.00 14.56 -12.01
CA ASN A 55 -0.87 15.55 -13.07
C ASN A 55 -2.00 15.52 -14.11
N GLY A 56 -2.96 14.59 -14.00
CA GLY A 56 -4.11 14.48 -14.89
C GLY A 56 -5.38 15.11 -14.32
N ASP A 57 -6.35 15.40 -15.21
CA ASP A 57 -7.63 16.03 -14.85
C ASP A 57 -8.47 15.18 -13.88
N THR A 58 -8.23 13.86 -13.84
CA THR A 58 -8.95 12.90 -12.99
C THR A 58 -8.63 13.03 -11.50
N ALA A 59 -7.54 13.71 -11.14
CA ALA A 59 -7.15 13.92 -9.75
C ALA A 59 -7.70 15.21 -9.12
N THR A 60 -8.43 16.03 -9.88
CA THR A 60 -8.90 17.36 -9.43
C THR A 60 -9.76 17.32 -8.17
N CYS A 61 -10.47 16.21 -7.92
CA CYS A 61 -11.26 15.99 -6.71
C CYS A 61 -10.45 15.77 -5.42
N LEU A 62 -9.11 15.71 -5.51
CA LEU A 62 -8.22 15.54 -4.36
C LEU A 62 -7.55 16.85 -3.92
N TYR A 63 -7.80 17.97 -4.63
CA TYR A 63 -7.13 19.25 -4.38
C TYR A 63 -7.88 20.20 -3.44
N ASN A 64 -9.08 19.83 -3.00
CA ASN A 64 -9.76 20.53 -1.91
C ASN A 64 -9.24 20.03 -0.55
N ALA A 65 -9.26 20.91 0.44
CA ALA A 65 -9.06 20.50 1.82
C ALA A 65 -10.27 19.67 2.31
N PRO A 66 -10.07 18.66 3.17
CA PRO A 66 -11.16 17.99 3.85
C PRO A 66 -11.88 18.97 4.80
N HIS A 67 -13.18 18.75 4.99
CA HIS A 67 -13.99 19.58 5.89
C HIS A 67 -13.92 19.10 7.35
N GLU A 68 -13.49 17.86 7.60
CA GLU A 68 -13.41 17.30 8.95
C GLU A 68 -12.01 17.49 9.57
N ASP A 69 -12.00 18.01 10.80
CA ASP A 69 -10.80 18.34 11.58
C ASP A 69 -10.28 17.16 12.42
N GLU A 70 -10.89 15.97 12.35
CA GLU A 70 -10.49 14.86 13.21
C GLU A 70 -9.20 14.21 12.71
N SER A 71 -8.07 14.68 13.24
CA SER A 71 -6.77 14.10 12.97
C SER A 71 -6.69 12.68 13.52
N LEU A 72 -6.19 11.75 12.70
CA LEU A 72 -5.90 10.40 13.16
C LEU A 72 -4.87 10.43 14.32
N PRO A 73 -5.03 9.59 15.36
CA PRO A 73 -4.08 9.52 16.47
C PRO A 73 -2.67 9.21 15.98
N ARG A 74 -1.70 10.04 16.35
CA ARG A 74 -0.27 9.82 16.08
C ARG A 74 0.37 8.86 17.10
N VAL A 75 -0.29 7.73 17.32
CA VAL A 75 0.17 6.67 18.22
C VAL A 75 0.56 5.46 17.39
N LEU A 76 1.76 4.92 17.64
CA LEU A 76 2.23 3.73 16.93
C LEU A 76 1.26 2.55 17.15
N PRO A 77 0.90 1.79 16.11
CA PRO A 77 -0.05 0.68 16.25
C PRO A 77 0.30 -0.32 17.36
N GLY A 78 1.60 -0.59 17.57
CA GLY A 78 2.06 -1.48 18.65
C GLY A 78 1.80 -0.97 20.08
N LYS A 79 1.51 0.33 20.28
CA LYS A 79 1.04 0.89 21.56
C LYS A 79 -0.48 0.79 21.72
N LEU A 80 -1.21 0.66 20.61
CA LEU A 80 -2.68 0.51 20.59
C LEU A 80 -3.10 -0.95 20.62
N LEU A 81 -2.26 -1.85 20.12
CA LEU A 81 -2.56 -3.27 19.96
C LEU A 81 -1.36 -4.11 20.42
N SER A 82 -1.53 -4.83 21.54
CA SER A 82 -0.51 -5.75 22.05
C SER A 82 -0.21 -6.87 21.06
N LEU A 83 0.92 -7.56 21.26
CA LEU A 83 1.32 -8.70 20.44
C LEU A 83 0.24 -9.79 20.42
N ASP A 84 -0.31 -10.17 21.59
CA ASP A 84 -1.40 -11.15 21.68
C ASP A 84 -2.64 -10.70 20.90
N ALA A 85 -2.98 -9.42 20.95
CA ALA A 85 -4.15 -8.90 20.25
C ALA A 85 -3.93 -8.85 18.73
N GLN A 86 -2.70 -8.62 18.27
CA GLN A 86 -2.31 -8.77 16.87
C GLN A 86 -2.44 -10.23 16.40
N CYS A 87 -1.84 -11.19 17.12
CA CYS A 87 -1.95 -12.61 16.82
C CYS A 87 -3.40 -13.08 16.82
N LYS A 88 -4.23 -12.59 17.75
CA LYS A 88 -5.64 -12.98 17.84
C LYS A 88 -6.44 -12.50 16.64
N ARG A 89 -6.11 -11.33 16.07
CA ARG A 89 -6.75 -10.82 14.85
C ARG A 89 -6.24 -11.52 13.57
N ASP A 90 -4.97 -11.90 13.52
CA ASP A 90 -4.37 -12.56 12.35
C ASP A 90 -4.71 -14.06 12.28
N ARG A 91 -4.56 -14.77 13.41
CA ARG A 91 -4.64 -16.25 13.48
C ARG A 91 -5.67 -16.77 14.48
N GLY A 92 -6.33 -15.90 15.25
CA GLY A 92 -7.24 -16.33 16.31
C GLY A 92 -6.55 -16.83 17.59
N THR A 93 -5.22 -16.75 17.68
CA THR A 93 -4.41 -17.29 18.78
C THR A 93 -3.70 -16.18 19.56
N SER A 94 -3.18 -16.47 20.76
CA SER A 94 -2.24 -15.55 21.44
C SER A 94 -0.85 -15.66 20.82
N ALA A 95 0.03 -14.73 21.20
CA ALA A 95 1.44 -14.86 20.89
C ALA A 95 2.00 -16.16 21.51
N CYS A 96 3.01 -16.74 20.87
CA CYS A 96 3.72 -17.93 21.36
C CYS A 96 2.89 -19.23 21.49
N PHE A 97 1.80 -19.40 20.73
CA PHE A 97 1.32 -20.74 20.41
C PHE A 97 2.30 -21.40 19.45
N VAL A 98 3.17 -22.28 19.98
CA VAL A 98 3.88 -23.27 19.19
C VAL A 98 2.84 -24.34 18.82
N SER A 99 2.58 -24.54 17.53
CA SER A 99 1.85 -25.72 17.07
C SER A 99 2.61 -26.96 17.55
N GLN A 100 2.01 -27.76 18.44
CA GLN A 100 2.44 -29.15 18.64
C GLN A 100 2.18 -29.94 17.36
#